data_AF-A0A2B7YF58-F1
#
_entry.id   AF-A0A2B7YF58-F1
#
_cell.length_a   1.000
_cell.length_b   1.000
_cell.length_c   1.000
_cell.angle_alpha   90.00
_cell.angle_beta   90.00
_cell.angle_gamma   90.00
#
_symmetry.space_group_name_H-M   'P 1'
#
loop_
_entity.id
_entity.type
_entity.pdbx_description
1 polymer ?
#
loop_
_entity_poly.entity_id
_entity_poly.type
_entity_poly.pdbx_seq_one_letter_code
_entity_poly.pdbx_strand_id
1 'polypeptide(L)'
;MMFTKKSYFHQRKFGNKKDDSVVKEKILITWSKKYADREKIRRDGALEYASKLINAGLFRQTSKKGGKKYLDVTYCNPETGEILPYSPIICINQEEVDFDAQFDGINVLVTSEIGMSDERIE
;
A
#
# COMPACT_ATOMS: atom_id res chain seq x y z
N MET A 1 -13.43 4.92 15.01
CA MET A 1 -14.01 3.56 15.19
C MET A 1 -12.84 2.57 15.19
N MET A 2 -12.33 2.17 16.36
CA MET A 2 -11.18 1.25 16.46
C MET A 2 -11.72 -0.18 16.40
N PHE A 3 -11.81 -0.73 15.20
CA PHE A 3 -12.23 -2.12 15.01
C PHE A 3 -11.06 -3.03 15.44
N THR A 4 -11.22 -3.85 16.48
CA THR A 4 -10.10 -4.69 16.93
C THR A 4 -9.92 -5.94 16.04
N LYS A 5 -11.02 -6.62 15.67
CA LYS A 5 -11.00 -7.82 14.80
C LYS A 5 -12.34 -8.00 14.08
N LYS A 6 -12.34 -8.20 12.74
CA LYS A 6 -13.50 -8.54 11.89
C LYS A 6 -13.21 -9.83 11.13
N SER A 7 -14.14 -10.76 11.04
CA SER A 7 -14.03 -11.87 10.10
C SER A 7 -15.21 -11.99 9.16
N TYR A 8 -14.98 -12.58 7.99
CA TYR A 8 -16.02 -12.98 7.06
C TYR A 8 -15.57 -14.19 6.25
N PHE A 9 -16.53 -14.91 5.68
CA PHE A 9 -16.25 -16.02 4.78
C PHE A 9 -16.17 -15.53 3.33
N HIS A 10 -15.12 -15.95 2.65
CA HIS A 10 -14.92 -15.74 1.23
C HIS A 10 -15.03 -17.08 0.50
N GLN A 11 -15.67 -17.07 -0.67
CA GLN A 11 -15.73 -18.23 -1.54
C GLN A 11 -14.88 -17.95 -2.77
N ARG A 12 -13.84 -18.75 -2.96
CA ARG A 12 -12.92 -18.64 -4.10
C ARG A 12 -13.17 -19.79 -5.06
N LYS A 13 -13.38 -19.47 -6.34
CA LYS A 13 -13.46 -20.47 -7.42
C LYS A 13 -12.06 -20.73 -7.97
N PHE A 14 -11.67 -21.99 -8.07
CA PHE A 14 -10.42 -22.38 -8.71
C PHE A 14 -10.64 -22.71 -10.19
N GLY A 15 -10.85 -21.67 -11.00
CA GLY A 15 -10.90 -21.74 -12.46
C GLY A 15 -12.12 -21.04 -13.08
N ASN A 16 -12.27 -21.20 -14.40
CA ASN A 16 -13.27 -20.51 -15.23
C ASN A 16 -14.40 -21.44 -15.73
N LYS A 17 -14.36 -22.74 -15.42
CA LYS A 17 -15.38 -23.72 -15.83
C LYS A 17 -16.44 -23.87 -14.75
N LYS A 18 -17.63 -24.36 -15.14
CA LYS A 18 -18.77 -24.55 -14.23
C LYS A 18 -18.53 -25.62 -13.15
N ASP A 19 -17.65 -26.59 -13.41
CA ASP A 19 -17.35 -27.71 -12.50
C ASP A 19 -16.11 -27.49 -11.63
N ASP A 20 -15.55 -26.27 -11.64
CA ASP A 20 -14.36 -25.97 -10.84
C ASP A 20 -14.69 -25.94 -9.34
N SER A 21 -13.76 -26.43 -8.53
CA SER A 21 -13.94 -26.53 -7.09
C SER A 21 -14.04 -25.15 -6.44
N VAL A 22 -15.02 -25.01 -5.54
CA VAL A 22 -15.21 -23.80 -4.72
C VAL A 22 -14.61 -24.05 -3.35
N VAL A 23 -13.59 -23.26 -3.00
CA VAL A 23 -12.97 -23.30 -1.67
C VAL A 23 -13.58 -22.21 -0.81
N LYS A 24 -14.04 -22.58 0.39
CA LYS A 24 -14.48 -21.63 1.40
C LYS A 24 -13.29 -21.28 2.29
N GLU A 25 -13.00 -20.00 2.40
CA GLU A 25 -11.90 -19.46 3.20
C GLU A 25 -12.49 -18.49 4.22
N LYS A 26 -11.85 -18.37 5.38
CA LYS A 26 -12.17 -17.37 6.38
C LYS A 26 -11.13 -16.26 6.29
N ILE A 27 -11.59 -15.02 6.17
CA ILE A 27 -10.73 -13.83 6.16
C ILE A 27 -10.91 -13.13 7.50
N LEU A 28 -9.82 -13.02 8.25
CA LEU A 28 -9.74 -12.30 9.51
C LEU A 28 -8.95 -11.01 9.30
N ILE A 29 -9.59 -9.87 9.55
CA ILE A 29 -9.00 -8.54 9.51
C ILE A 29 -8.82 -8.08 10.95
N THR A 30 -7.61 -7.71 11.33
CA THR A 30 -7.30 -7.17 12.66
C THR A 30 -6.66 -5.80 12.54
N TRP A 31 -6.83 -4.98 13.57
CA TRP A 31 -6.09 -3.72 13.68
C TRP A 31 -5.32 -3.66 14.99
N SER A 32 -4.08 -3.19 14.92
CA SER A 32 -3.25 -3.01 16.11
C SER A 32 -2.45 -1.71 16.05
N LYS A 33 -2.55 -0.91 17.11
CA LYS A 33 -1.83 0.36 17.25
C LYS A 33 -0.32 0.18 17.11
N LYS A 34 0.24 -0.89 17.68
CA LYS A 34 1.67 -1.20 17.59
C LYS A 34 2.11 -1.39 16.14
N TYR A 35 1.28 -2.03 15.31
CA TYR A 35 1.55 -2.21 13.90
C TYR A 35 1.36 -0.91 13.11
N ALA A 36 0.31 -0.14 13.42
CA ALA A 36 0.07 1.17 12.82
C ALA A 36 1.25 2.13 13.03
N ASP A 37 1.73 2.25 14.27
CA ASP A 37 2.86 3.13 14.60
C ASP A 37 4.14 2.69 13.84
N ARG A 38 4.37 1.38 13.74
CA ARG A 38 5.52 0.83 13.02
C ARG A 38 5.44 1.08 11.52
N GLU A 39 4.26 0.95 10.93
CA GLU A 39 4.04 1.19 9.50
C GLU A 39 4.13 2.66 9.16
N LYS A 40 3.59 3.52 10.01
CA LYS A 40 3.78 4.96 9.93
C LYS A 40 5.26 5.34 9.95
N ILE A 41 6.06 4.82 10.89
CA ILE A 41 7.52 5.08 10.93
C ILE A 41 8.21 4.64 9.62
N ARG A 42 7.81 3.50 9.05
CA ARG A 42 8.35 3.02 7.77
C ARG A 42 7.95 3.93 6.61
N ARG A 43 6.70 4.40 6.57
CA ARG A 43 6.24 5.36 5.57
C ARG A 43 6.96 6.69 5.72
N ASP A 44 7.08 7.22 6.92
CA ASP A 44 7.80 8.47 7.20
C ASP A 44 9.27 8.38 6.75
N GLY A 45 9.93 7.24 6.97
CA GLY A 45 11.29 7.01 6.45
C GLY A 45 11.37 6.94 4.92
N ALA A 46 10.35 6.37 4.25
CA ALA A 46 10.25 6.37 2.80
C ALA A 46 9.97 7.78 2.24
N LEU A 47 9.17 8.58 2.95
CA LEU A 47 8.89 9.98 2.63
C LEU A 47 10.11 10.87 2.80
N GLU A 48 10.87 10.70 3.88
CA GLU A 48 12.13 11.43 4.07
C GLU A 48 13.10 11.16 2.92
N TYR A 49 13.13 9.91 2.43
CA TYR A 49 13.91 9.56 1.27
C TYR A 49 13.33 10.14 -0.03
N ALA A 50 12.01 10.11 -0.22
CA ALA A 50 11.34 10.71 -1.37
C ALA A 50 11.59 12.23 -1.46
N SER A 51 11.56 12.94 -0.33
CA SER A 51 11.85 14.38 -0.26
C SER A 51 13.25 14.74 -0.78
N LYS A 52 14.24 13.85 -0.58
CA LYS A 52 15.59 14.02 -1.15
C LYS A 52 15.61 13.86 -2.67
N LEU A 53 14.67 13.09 -3.22
CA LEU A 53 14.55 12.80 -4.65
C LEU A 53 13.74 13.83 -5.43
N ILE A 54 13.18 14.85 -4.77
CA ILE A 54 12.61 16.03 -5.45
C ILE A 54 13.67 16.71 -6.34
N ASN A 55 14.94 16.59 -5.97
CA ASN A 55 16.04 17.01 -6.82
C ASN A 55 16.21 16.02 -8.01
N ALA A 56 15.94 16.49 -9.22
CA ALA A 56 16.03 15.71 -10.45
C ALA A 56 17.40 15.04 -10.68
N GLY A 57 18.49 15.64 -10.20
CA GLY A 57 19.83 15.04 -10.28
C GLY A 57 19.96 13.79 -9.40
N LEU A 58 19.50 13.87 -8.15
CA LEU A 58 19.50 12.74 -7.21
C LEU A 58 18.51 11.65 -7.63
N PHE A 59 17.34 12.05 -8.15
CA PHE A 59 16.34 11.14 -8.68
C PHE A 59 16.90 10.22 -9.77
N ARG A 60 17.66 10.80 -10.72
CA ARG A 60 18.28 10.05 -11.83
C ARG A 60 19.38 9.12 -11.36
N GLN A 61 20.17 9.54 -10.38
CA GLN A 61 21.30 8.74 -9.89
C GLN A 61 20.86 7.56 -9.02
N THR A 62 19.65 7.60 -8.48
CA THR A 62 19.23 6.60 -7.52
C THR A 62 18.52 5.40 -8.14
N SER A 63 18.98 4.19 -7.80
CA SER A 63 18.35 2.92 -8.19
C SER A 63 17.39 2.38 -7.14
N LYS A 64 17.35 2.98 -5.93
CA LYS A 64 16.47 2.52 -4.84
C LYS A 64 15.02 2.86 -5.18
N LYS A 65 14.13 1.90 -4.99
CA LYS A 65 12.71 1.99 -5.36
C LYS A 65 11.80 2.52 -4.24
N GLY A 66 12.20 2.39 -2.97
CA GLY A 66 11.31 2.57 -1.82
C GLY A 66 10.61 3.92 -1.74
N GLY A 67 11.32 5.04 -1.94
CA GLY A 67 10.72 6.38 -1.89
C GLY A 67 10.08 6.82 -3.22
N LYS A 68 10.38 6.14 -4.34
CA LYS A 68 9.86 6.54 -5.65
C LYS A 68 8.36 6.32 -5.80
N LYS A 69 7.76 5.45 -4.97
CA LYS A 69 6.30 5.23 -4.93
C LYS A 69 5.54 6.53 -4.64
N TYR A 70 6.07 7.38 -3.76
CA TYR A 70 5.42 8.61 -3.33
C TYR A 70 5.83 9.84 -4.15
N LEU A 71 6.46 9.64 -5.31
CA LEU A 71 6.85 10.73 -6.20
C LEU A 71 5.88 10.81 -7.37
N ASP A 72 5.38 12.01 -7.62
CA ASP A 72 4.80 12.36 -8.90
C ASP A 72 5.87 13.04 -9.76
N VAL A 73 6.03 12.56 -10.99
CA VAL A 73 7.11 12.98 -11.90
C VAL A 73 6.48 13.45 -13.20
N THR A 74 6.48 14.75 -13.40
CA THR A 74 5.91 15.39 -14.59
C THR A 74 7.02 15.88 -15.50
N TYR A 75 7.03 15.39 -16.75
CA TYR A 75 8.00 15.76 -17.80
C TYR A 75 7.47 16.85 -18.73
N CYS A 76 6.37 17.50 -18.39
CA CYS A 76 5.75 18.55 -19.19
C CYS A 76 5.46 19.75 -18.30
N ASN A 77 5.74 20.96 -18.77
CA ASN A 77 5.32 22.16 -18.07
C ASN A 77 3.79 22.33 -18.23
N PRO A 78 3.01 22.30 -17.13
CA PRO A 78 1.55 22.40 -17.21
C PRO A 78 1.04 23.74 -17.75
N GLU A 79 1.83 24.81 -17.67
CA GLU A 79 1.44 26.14 -18.19
C GLU A 79 1.76 26.32 -19.67
N THR A 80 2.91 25.82 -20.12
CA THR A 80 3.41 26.07 -21.49
C THR A 80 3.26 24.88 -22.42
N GLY A 81 3.01 23.67 -21.89
CA GLY A 81 3.00 22.42 -22.65
C GLY A 81 4.39 21.94 -23.11
N GLU A 82 5.47 22.63 -22.70
CA GLU A 82 6.83 22.26 -23.09
C GLU A 82 7.27 20.95 -22.44
N ILE A 83 7.95 20.10 -23.21
CA ILE A 83 8.50 18.84 -22.70
C ILE A 83 9.84 19.14 -22.01
N LEU A 84 9.99 18.71 -20.76
CA LEU A 84 11.14 18.87 -19.89
C LEU A 84 11.85 17.53 -19.63
N PRO A 85 12.51 16.93 -20.64
CA PRO A 85 13.14 15.60 -20.48
C PRO A 85 14.32 15.65 -19.50
N TYR A 86 15.01 16.78 -19.43
CA TYR A 86 16.22 16.98 -18.60
C TYR A 86 15.95 17.67 -17.26
N SER A 87 14.75 18.19 -17.03
CA SER A 87 14.38 18.87 -15.77
C SER A 87 12.92 18.59 -15.40
N PRO A 88 12.56 17.32 -15.11
CA PRO A 88 11.20 17.00 -14.69
C PRO A 88 10.86 17.72 -13.40
N ILE A 89 9.58 18.08 -13.27
CA ILE A 89 9.00 18.56 -12.02
C ILE A 89 8.69 17.34 -11.19
N ILE A 90 9.30 17.24 -10.00
CA ILE A 90 9.12 16.13 -9.08
C ILE A 90 8.49 16.68 -7.82
N CYS A 91 7.37 16.11 -7.39
CA CYS A 91 6.71 16.45 -6.13
C CYS A 91 6.30 15.20 -5.37
N ILE A 92 5.94 15.37 -4.09
CA ILE A 92 5.36 14.28 -3.31
C ILE A 92 3.90 14.12 -3.72
N ASN A 93 3.52 12.90 -4.07
CA ASN A 93 2.12 12.55 -4.29
C ASN A 93 1.42 12.37 -2.93
N GLN A 94 0.83 13.45 -2.41
CA GLN A 94 0.15 13.42 -1.10
C GLN A 94 -1.07 12.50 -1.10
N GLU A 95 -1.75 12.33 -2.24
CA GLU A 95 -2.93 11.46 -2.33
C GLU A 95 -2.55 9.99 -2.10
N GLU A 96 -1.44 9.53 -2.69
CA GLU A 96 -0.92 8.17 -2.48
C GLU A 96 -0.48 7.96 -1.01
N VAL A 97 0.09 8.99 -0.40
CA VAL A 97 0.50 8.97 1.01
C VAL A 97 -0.69 8.84 1.94
N ASP A 98 -1.74 9.63 1.71
CA ASP A 98 -2.95 9.63 2.50
C ASP A 98 -3.77 8.35 2.27
N PHE A 99 -3.73 7.80 1.06
CA PHE A 99 -4.31 6.49 0.76
C PHE A 99 -3.62 5.38 1.56
N ASP A 100 -2.29 5.28 1.49
CA ASP A 100 -1.53 4.28 2.24
C ASP A 100 -1.71 4.45 3.78
N ALA A 101 -1.81 5.69 4.26
CA ALA A 101 -2.04 6.00 5.69
C ALA A 101 -3.31 5.40 6.27
N GLN A 102 -4.34 5.18 5.44
CA GLN A 102 -5.60 4.59 5.89
C GLN A 102 -5.47 3.11 6.25
N PHE A 103 -4.44 2.44 5.74
CA PHE A 103 -4.23 1.01 5.95
C PHE A 103 -3.24 0.69 7.07
N ASP A 104 -2.65 1.71 7.71
CA ASP A 104 -1.71 1.51 8.81
C ASP A 104 -2.35 0.71 9.96
N GLY A 105 -1.68 -0.38 10.30
CA GLY A 105 -2.06 -1.29 11.38
C GLY A 105 -3.08 -2.34 10.99
N ILE A 106 -3.55 -2.36 9.74
CA ILE A 106 -4.45 -3.41 9.23
C ILE A 106 -3.63 -4.64 8.89
N ASN A 107 -4.02 -5.78 9.47
CA ASN A 107 -3.49 -7.09 9.12
C ASN A 107 -4.64 -7.99 8.63
N VAL A 108 -4.43 -8.65 7.48
CA VAL A 108 -5.40 -9.56 6.86
C VAL A 108 -4.82 -10.97 6.83
N LEU A 109 -5.49 -11.88 7.51
CA LEU A 109 -5.16 -13.30 7.54
C LEU A 109 -6.25 -14.09 6.80
N VAL A 110 -5.84 -14.86 5.79
CA VAL A 110 -6.72 -15.77 5.04
C VAL A 110 -6.41 -17.18 5.50
N THR A 111 -7.43 -17.91 6.00
CA THR A 111 -7.25 -19.24 6.58
C THR A 111 -8.35 -20.22 6.15
N SER A 112 -8.00 -21.50 6.06
CA SER A 112 -8.94 -22.62 5.88
C SER A 112 -9.62 -23.05 7.17
N GLU A 113 -9.25 -22.45 8.31
CA GLU A 113 -9.81 -22.76 9.64
C GLU A 113 -11.20 -22.14 9.83
N ILE A 114 -12.17 -22.60 9.04
CA ILE A 114 -13.56 -22.09 8.98
C ILE A 114 -14.27 -22.27 10.34
N GLY A 115 -13.93 -23.33 11.08
CA GLY A 115 -14.58 -23.71 12.34
C GLY A 115 -13.96 -23.09 13.61
N MET A 116 -12.78 -22.47 13.52
CA MET A 116 -12.16 -21.83 14.68
C MET A 116 -12.75 -20.44 14.95
N SER A 117 -12.87 -20.09 16.23
CA SER A 117 -13.24 -18.72 16.63
C SER A 117 -12.12 -17.73 16.31
N ASP A 118 -12.48 -16.46 16.11
CA ASP A 118 -11.56 -15.37 15.74
C ASP A 118 -10.47 -15.11 16.80
N GLU A 119 -10.68 -15.59 18.02
CA GLU A 119 -9.76 -15.44 19.15
C GLU A 119 -8.64 -16.46 19.12
N ARG A 120 -8.89 -17.66 18.56
CA ARG A 120 -7.88 -18.73 18.41
C ARG A 120 -7.02 -18.59 17.16
N ILE A 121 -7.47 -17.75 16.24
CA ILE A 121 -6.75 -17.42 15.02
C ILE A 121 -5.94 -16.16 15.31
N GLU A 122 -4.62 -16.30 15.42
CA GLU A 122 -3.64 -15.22 15.66
C GLU A 122 -2.65 -15.07 14.51
#